data_AF-A0A920KLK7-F1
#
_entry.id   AF-A0A920KLK7-F1
#
_cell.length_a   1.000
_cell.length_b   1.000
_cell.length_c   1.000
_cell.angle_alpha   90.00
_cell.angle_beta   90.00
_cell.angle_gamma   90.00
#
_symmetry.space_group_name_H-M   'P 1'
#
loop_
_entity.id
_entity.type
_entity.pdbx_description
1 polymer ?
#
loop_
_entity_poly.entity_id
_entity_poly.type
_entity_poly.pdbx_seq_one_letter_code
_entity_poly.pdbx_strand_id
1 'polypeptide(L)'
;MINLNNINKILFLLFLSSCTITSIDTVDDKKIEEEVETQEYFKKSEVIISPLDDYNIELNVMEKFVIDERIKGNNIHHSNLPIPSVVKLSDPSNLDNNIIVRNIKLDTENRLSLSQEIIDKISLNTKVYLEYLKDESIILRNVVDSKEESKIKMDDTEISFEQLDQDQTEISEKLDYEKIKTLDIKNSKKQNTILVEIYKDIYLAKLKTNKIKNLGLFYEENEEGVKVFAGPFLKSDINLKLDFLIKNGYLNAKKTP
;
A
#
# COMPACT_ATOMS: atom_id res chain seq x y z
N MET A 1 -61.18 64.03 -6.48
CA MET A 1 -60.08 63.49 -5.65
C MET A 1 -59.79 62.09 -6.17
N ILE A 2 -58.74 61.97 -7.00
CA ILE A 2 -58.38 60.79 -7.80
C ILE A 2 -57.85 59.69 -6.85
N ASN A 3 -58.53 58.54 -6.72
CA ASN A 3 -58.54 57.35 -7.59
C ASN A 3 -57.36 56.40 -7.28
N LEU A 4 -57.60 55.44 -6.37
CA LEU A 4 -56.60 54.52 -5.82
C LEU A 4 -57.06 53.04 -5.85
N ASN A 5 -57.96 52.65 -6.77
CA ASN A 5 -58.56 51.31 -6.70
C ASN A 5 -58.13 50.32 -7.80
N ASN A 6 -57.49 50.78 -8.89
CA ASN A 6 -57.09 49.88 -9.98
C ASN A 6 -55.59 49.58 -10.04
N ILE A 7 -54.73 50.45 -9.48
CA ILE A 7 -53.28 50.20 -9.44
C ILE A 7 -52.91 49.13 -8.42
N ASN A 8 -53.56 49.12 -7.25
CA ASN A 8 -53.30 48.09 -6.23
C ASN A 8 -53.75 46.69 -6.66
N LYS A 9 -54.81 46.56 -7.48
CA LYS A 9 -55.22 45.26 -8.06
C LYS A 9 -54.25 44.76 -9.12
N ILE A 10 -53.68 45.66 -9.93
CA ILE A 10 -52.66 45.31 -10.93
C ILE A 10 -51.35 44.91 -10.24
N LEU A 11 -50.97 45.61 -9.18
CA LEU A 11 -49.75 45.32 -8.43
C LEU A 11 -49.83 43.95 -7.71
N PHE A 12 -51.01 43.57 -7.21
CA PHE A 12 -51.22 42.24 -6.60
C PHE A 12 -51.20 41.10 -7.63
N LEU A 13 -51.62 41.33 -8.88
CA LEU A 13 -51.52 40.34 -9.96
C LEU A 13 -50.08 40.12 -10.45
N LEU A 14 -49.24 41.16 -10.40
CA LEU A 14 -47.82 41.12 -10.81
C LEU A 14 -46.91 40.37 -9.82
N PHE A 15 -47.29 40.30 -8.55
CA PHE A 15 -46.56 39.51 -7.54
C PHE A 15 -46.83 38.00 -7.61
N LEU A 16 -47.91 37.55 -8.26
CA LEU A 16 -48.19 36.12 -8.49
C LEU A 16 -47.63 35.59 -9.82
N SER A 17 -47.06 36.46 -10.66
CA SER A 17 -46.58 36.12 -12.02
C SER A 17 -45.06 36.27 -12.21
N SER A 18 -44.29 36.50 -11.14
CA SER A 18 -42.83 36.75 -11.21
C SER A 18 -41.96 35.66 -10.55
N CYS A 19 -42.37 34.40 -10.62
CA CYS A 19 -41.48 33.25 -10.39
C CYS A 19 -41.63 32.24 -11.53
N THR A 20 -41.14 32.60 -12.70
CA THR A 20 -40.73 31.63 -13.73
C THR A 20 -39.26 31.88 -14.03
N ILE A 21 -38.38 31.23 -13.27
CA ILE A 21 -37.06 30.90 -13.80
C ILE A 21 -37.30 29.77 -14.80
N THR A 22 -36.83 29.99 -16.02
CA THR A 22 -36.74 28.96 -17.05
C THR A 22 -35.74 27.90 -16.59
N SER A 23 -36.20 26.89 -15.86
CA SER A 23 -35.54 25.58 -15.91
C SER A 23 -35.89 25.01 -17.27
N ILE A 24 -34.91 25.03 -18.19
CA ILE A 24 -34.89 24.13 -19.34
C ILE A 24 -35.24 22.73 -18.82
N ASP A 25 -36.22 22.09 -19.45
CA ASP A 25 -36.46 20.66 -19.31
C ASP A 25 -35.18 19.91 -19.70
N THR A 26 -34.27 19.72 -18.75
CA THR A 26 -33.65 18.41 -18.66
C THR A 26 -34.75 17.53 -18.14
N VAL A 27 -35.21 16.62 -19.00
CA VAL A 27 -35.95 15.42 -18.63
C VAL A 27 -35.58 15.07 -17.19
N ASP A 28 -36.56 15.00 -16.31
CA ASP A 28 -36.43 14.25 -15.06
C ASP A 28 -36.10 12.82 -15.48
N ASP A 29 -34.84 12.58 -15.83
CA ASP A 29 -34.16 11.38 -15.42
C ASP A 29 -34.21 11.50 -13.91
N LYS A 30 -35.32 11.03 -13.33
CA LYS A 30 -35.20 10.14 -12.19
C LYS A 30 -34.08 9.19 -12.60
N LYS A 31 -32.84 9.53 -12.21
CA LYS A 31 -31.99 8.52 -11.62
C LYS A 31 -32.87 7.95 -10.52
N ILE A 32 -33.61 6.92 -10.90
CA ILE A 32 -33.63 5.72 -10.12
C ILE A 32 -32.15 5.54 -9.83
N GLU A 33 -31.70 6.05 -8.68
CA GLU A 33 -30.64 5.38 -7.97
C GLU A 33 -31.25 4.00 -7.75
N GLU A 34 -31.11 3.14 -8.77
CA GLU A 34 -30.88 1.75 -8.49
C GLU A 34 -29.76 1.87 -7.46
N GLU A 35 -30.06 1.44 -6.23
CA GLU A 35 -29.05 0.79 -5.44
C GLU A 35 -28.45 -0.25 -6.39
N VAL A 36 -27.47 0.20 -7.17
CA VAL A 36 -26.39 -0.65 -7.59
C VAL A 36 -25.88 -1.08 -6.24
N GLU A 37 -26.29 -2.27 -5.79
CA GLU A 37 -25.55 -2.99 -4.78
C GLU A 37 -24.11 -2.80 -5.23
N THR A 38 -23.37 -1.94 -4.54
CA THR A 38 -21.95 -1.78 -4.78
C THR A 38 -21.42 -3.15 -4.47
N GLN A 39 -21.30 -3.99 -5.49
CA GLN A 39 -20.69 -5.29 -5.36
C GLN A 39 -19.26 -4.95 -5.01
N GLU A 40 -18.97 -4.90 -3.72
CA GLU A 40 -17.62 -4.70 -3.21
C GLU A 40 -16.82 -5.90 -3.73
N TYR A 41 -16.16 -5.71 -4.87
CA TYR A 41 -15.29 -6.70 -5.50
C TYR A 41 -14.13 -7.11 -4.57
N PHE A 42 -13.89 -6.30 -3.53
CA PHE A 42 -12.91 -6.48 -2.48
C PHE A 42 -13.56 -6.37 -1.11
N LYS A 43 -13.98 -7.51 -0.54
CA LYS A 43 -14.37 -7.55 0.88
C LYS A 43 -13.10 -7.57 1.73
N LYS A 44 -12.75 -6.43 2.32
CA LYS A 44 -11.68 -6.35 3.31
C LYS A 44 -11.97 -7.37 4.42
N SER A 45 -11.02 -8.27 4.68
CA SER A 45 -11.11 -9.06 5.91
C SER A 45 -11.06 -8.09 7.06
N GLU A 46 -11.97 -8.19 8.03
CA GLU A 46 -11.96 -7.32 9.20
C GLU A 46 -10.68 -7.56 10.00
N VAL A 47 -9.66 -6.72 9.82
CA VAL A 47 -8.43 -6.78 10.60
C VAL A 47 -8.48 -5.74 11.69
N ILE A 48 -8.16 -6.19 12.91
CA ILE A 48 -8.13 -5.34 14.08
C ILE A 48 -6.81 -4.56 14.07
N ILE A 49 -6.87 -3.30 13.64
CA ILE A 49 -5.77 -2.35 13.69
C ILE A 49 -6.17 -1.09 14.45
N SER A 50 -5.30 -0.59 15.31
CA SER A 50 -5.45 0.69 15.98
C SER A 50 -5.23 1.86 15.00
N PRO A 51 -5.91 3.01 15.22
CA PRO A 51 -5.57 4.28 14.59
C PRO A 51 -4.08 4.59 14.64
N LEU A 52 -3.57 5.30 13.64
CA LEU A 52 -2.14 5.62 13.57
C LEU A 52 -1.68 6.51 14.74
N ASP A 53 -2.55 7.39 15.22
CA ASP A 53 -2.26 8.28 16.36
C ASP A 53 -1.97 7.52 17.65
N ASP A 54 -2.58 6.34 17.84
CA ASP A 54 -2.36 5.49 19.02
C ASP A 54 -0.93 4.92 19.10
N TYR A 55 -0.17 4.96 18.00
CA TYR A 55 1.23 4.51 17.96
C TYR A 55 2.21 5.58 18.41
N ASN A 56 1.75 6.82 18.62
CA ASN A 56 2.58 7.91 19.12
C ASN A 56 2.70 7.88 20.65
N ILE A 57 3.19 6.76 21.16
CA ILE A 57 3.43 6.54 22.58
C ILE A 57 4.90 6.18 22.80
N GLU A 58 5.39 6.44 24.00
CA GLU A 58 6.66 5.94 24.51
C GLU A 58 6.34 5.08 25.72
N LEU A 59 6.78 3.81 25.70
CA LEU A 59 6.60 2.90 26.82
C LEU A 59 7.92 2.19 27.07
N ASN A 60 8.48 2.46 28.25
CA ASN A 60 9.68 1.82 28.74
C ASN A 60 9.52 1.65 30.25
N VAL A 61 9.14 0.45 30.68
CA VAL A 61 8.67 0.20 32.04
C VAL A 61 8.98 -1.23 32.48
N MET A 62 9.16 -1.40 33.80
CA MET A 62 9.22 -2.73 34.42
C MET A 62 7.86 -3.05 35.05
N GLU A 63 7.28 -4.18 34.65
CA GLU A 63 5.92 -4.55 35.06
C GLU A 63 5.80 -6.02 35.44
N LYS A 64 4.75 -6.35 36.21
CA LYS A 64 4.36 -7.74 36.50
C LYS A 64 3.50 -8.27 35.36
N PHE A 65 3.54 -9.57 35.16
CA PHE A 65 2.73 -10.26 34.16
C PHE A 65 1.89 -11.39 34.75
N VAL A 66 0.89 -11.80 33.98
CA VAL A 66 0.11 -13.01 34.22
C VAL A 66 0.35 -14.01 33.09
N ILE A 67 0.35 -15.29 33.41
CA ILE A 67 0.48 -16.36 32.42
C ILE A 67 -0.90 -16.62 31.80
N ASP A 68 -0.99 -16.60 30.48
CA ASP A 68 -2.25 -16.83 29.76
C ASP A 68 -2.07 -17.88 28.65
N GLU A 69 -2.74 -19.02 28.81
CA GLU A 69 -2.62 -20.16 27.90
C GLU A 69 -3.19 -19.89 26.50
N ARG A 70 -4.03 -18.86 26.34
CA ARG A 70 -4.60 -18.45 25.04
C ARG A 70 -3.55 -17.82 24.14
N ILE A 71 -2.47 -17.31 24.72
CA ILE A 71 -1.35 -16.69 23.99
C ILE A 71 -0.38 -17.78 23.55
N LYS A 72 -0.05 -17.81 22.25
CA LYS A 72 0.86 -18.78 21.63
C LYS A 72 2.01 -18.10 20.90
N GLY A 73 3.16 -18.77 20.83
CA GLY A 73 4.34 -18.25 20.15
C GLY A 73 4.88 -16.97 20.80
N ASN A 74 5.52 -16.12 19.99
CA ASN A 74 6.10 -14.84 20.41
C ASN A 74 5.04 -13.72 20.41
N ASN A 75 3.86 -13.99 20.97
CA ASN A 75 2.80 -13.00 21.15
C ASN A 75 2.65 -12.67 22.63
N ILE A 76 2.16 -11.47 22.92
CA ILE A 76 1.75 -11.01 24.25
C ILE A 76 0.46 -10.21 24.15
N HIS A 77 -0.16 -9.95 25.29
CA HIS A 77 -1.20 -8.94 25.39
C HIS A 77 -0.76 -7.84 26.35
N HIS A 78 -0.84 -6.59 25.93
CA HIS A 78 -0.71 -5.41 26.77
C HIS A 78 -1.83 -4.42 26.44
N SER A 79 -2.68 -4.15 27.42
CA SER A 79 -3.91 -3.33 27.27
C SER A 79 -3.69 -1.89 26.80
N ASN A 80 -2.58 -1.25 27.19
CA ASN A 80 -2.28 0.14 26.80
C ASN A 80 -1.50 0.28 25.48
N LEU A 81 -1.18 -0.83 24.82
CA LEU A 81 -0.42 -0.77 23.57
C LEU A 81 -1.37 -0.89 22.37
N PRO A 82 -1.11 -0.17 21.28
CA PRO A 82 -1.88 -0.31 20.06
C PRO A 82 -1.77 -1.74 19.52
N ILE A 83 -2.75 -2.13 18.72
CA ILE A 83 -2.81 -3.46 18.11
C ILE A 83 -2.74 -3.29 16.59
N PRO A 84 -1.91 -4.08 15.88
CA PRO A 84 -0.79 -4.84 16.42
C PRO A 84 0.36 -3.90 16.83
N SER A 85 1.17 -4.30 17.80
CA SER A 85 2.43 -3.60 18.08
C SER A 85 3.56 -4.56 18.41
N VAL A 86 4.77 -4.04 18.50
CA VAL A 86 6.00 -4.77 18.75
C VAL A 86 6.63 -4.26 20.04
N VAL A 87 7.06 -5.20 20.88
CA VAL A 87 7.66 -4.90 22.18
C VAL A 87 8.90 -5.77 22.34
N LYS A 88 9.95 -5.18 22.89
CA LYS A 88 11.11 -5.91 23.39
C LYS A 88 10.89 -6.20 24.88
N LEU A 89 10.95 -7.49 25.22
CA LEU A 89 10.89 -7.97 26.58
C LEU A 89 12.28 -8.38 27.04
N SER A 90 12.70 -7.93 28.20
CA SER A 90 14.01 -8.27 28.76
C SER A 90 13.88 -8.75 30.20
N ASP A 91 14.76 -9.67 30.62
CA ASP A 91 14.93 -9.99 32.03
C ASP A 91 15.40 -8.73 32.78
N PRO A 92 14.68 -8.26 33.82
CA PRO A 92 15.10 -7.11 34.61
C PRO A 92 16.50 -7.25 35.23
N SER A 93 16.98 -8.49 35.42
CA SER A 93 18.30 -8.79 35.98
C SER A 93 19.41 -8.84 34.94
N ASN A 94 19.05 -9.01 33.66
CA ASN A 94 19.96 -9.12 32.53
C ASN A 94 19.29 -8.62 31.24
N LEU A 95 19.46 -7.33 30.92
CA LEU A 95 18.81 -6.70 29.77
C LEU A 95 19.27 -7.27 28.41
N ASP A 96 20.42 -7.93 28.35
CA ASP A 96 20.91 -8.62 27.15
C ASP A 96 20.12 -9.90 26.86
N ASN A 97 19.50 -10.50 27.90
CA ASN A 97 18.58 -11.60 27.75
C ASN A 97 17.18 -11.06 27.41
N ASN A 98 16.91 -10.92 26.11
CA ASN A 98 15.69 -10.31 25.61
C ASN A 98 15.09 -11.04 24.41
N ILE A 99 13.83 -10.73 24.14
CA ILE A 99 13.06 -11.25 23.01
C ILE A 99 12.13 -10.18 22.48
N ILE A 100 11.99 -10.13 21.16
CA ILE A 100 11.03 -9.27 20.48
C ILE A 100 9.74 -10.05 20.26
N VAL A 101 8.62 -9.48 20.69
CA VAL A 101 7.30 -10.09 20.67
C VAL A 101 6.26 -9.15 20.08
N ARG A 102 5.14 -9.72 19.65
CA ARG A 102 4.00 -9.00 19.08
C ARG A 102 2.88 -8.85 20.11
N ASN A 103 2.38 -7.63 20.28
CA ASN A 103 1.14 -7.38 20.99
C ASN A 103 -0.07 -7.77 20.15
N ILE A 104 -0.97 -8.54 20.74
CA ILE A 104 -2.23 -8.98 20.14
C ILE A 104 -3.42 -8.52 20.99
N LYS A 105 -4.58 -8.39 20.33
CA LYS A 105 -5.83 -8.25 21.05
C LYS A 105 -6.12 -9.52 21.81
N LEU A 106 -6.45 -9.37 23.09
CA LEU A 106 -6.97 -10.45 23.92
C LEU A 106 -8.03 -9.84 24.84
N ASP A 107 -9.19 -10.46 24.89
CA ASP A 107 -10.25 -10.01 25.79
C ASP A 107 -9.93 -10.54 27.20
N THR A 108 -9.30 -9.67 28.00
CA THR A 108 -8.87 -9.91 29.38
C THR A 108 -8.75 -8.60 30.14
N GLU A 109 -8.96 -8.65 31.45
CA GLU A 109 -8.74 -7.48 32.34
C GLU A 109 -7.26 -7.34 32.76
N ASN A 110 -6.43 -8.36 32.47
CA ASN A 110 -5.02 -8.34 32.83
C ASN A 110 -4.27 -7.31 32.00
N ARG A 111 -3.51 -6.42 32.67
CA ARG A 111 -2.74 -5.39 31.99
C ARG A 111 -1.71 -5.96 31.02
N LEU A 112 -0.96 -6.99 31.45
CA LEU A 112 0.09 -7.67 30.70
C LEU A 112 -0.04 -9.19 30.88
N SER A 113 -0.23 -9.89 29.77
CA SER A 113 -0.26 -11.36 29.73
C SER A 113 0.80 -11.91 28.80
N LEU A 114 1.48 -12.97 29.23
CA LEU A 114 2.48 -13.70 28.43
C LEU A 114 2.16 -15.19 28.35
N SER A 115 2.70 -15.83 27.32
CA SER A 115 2.72 -17.28 27.20
C SER A 115 3.83 -17.88 28.07
N GLN A 116 3.65 -19.13 28.51
CA GLN A 116 4.69 -19.91 29.17
C GLN A 116 5.97 -20.02 28.30
N GLU A 117 5.80 -20.12 26.98
CA GLU A 117 6.92 -20.22 26.04
C GLU A 117 7.86 -19.01 26.10
N ILE A 118 7.33 -17.80 26.24
CA ILE A 118 8.17 -16.59 26.37
C ILE A 118 8.86 -16.57 27.72
N ILE A 119 8.13 -16.93 28.78
CA ILE A 119 8.66 -16.98 30.15
C ILE A 119 9.85 -17.93 30.22
N ASP A 120 9.73 -19.12 29.63
CA ASP A 120 10.79 -20.12 29.61
C ASP A 120 12.00 -19.65 28.77
N LYS A 121 11.77 -19.06 27.58
CA LYS A 121 12.84 -18.61 26.66
C LYS A 121 13.79 -17.60 27.29
N ILE A 122 13.25 -16.63 28.02
CA ILE A 122 14.04 -15.59 28.68
C ILE A 122 14.11 -15.78 30.21
N SER A 123 13.70 -16.94 30.72
CA SER A 123 13.78 -17.34 32.14
C SER A 123 13.21 -16.30 33.12
N LEU A 124 12.03 -15.76 32.79
CA LEU A 124 11.38 -14.75 33.61
C LEU A 124 10.74 -15.34 34.88
N ASN A 125 10.82 -14.61 35.99
CA ASN A 125 10.18 -15.00 37.24
C ASN A 125 8.80 -14.36 37.42
N THR A 126 8.74 -13.06 37.66
CA THR A 126 7.48 -12.35 38.00
C THR A 126 7.35 -10.95 37.42
N LYS A 127 8.47 -10.38 36.97
CA LYS A 127 8.54 -9.06 36.35
C LYS A 127 9.31 -9.17 35.05
N VAL A 128 8.99 -8.28 34.14
CA VAL A 128 9.68 -8.14 32.86
C VAL A 128 9.88 -6.66 32.59
N TYR A 129 10.99 -6.33 31.94
CA TYR A 129 11.21 -5.00 31.40
C TYR A 129 10.67 -4.94 29.97
N LEU A 130 9.78 -4.00 29.70
CA LEU A 130 9.14 -3.80 28.41
C LEU A 130 9.63 -2.50 27.78
N GLU A 131 10.04 -2.59 26.53
CA GLU A 131 10.39 -1.46 25.67
C GLU A 131 9.52 -1.53 24.42
N TYR A 132 8.65 -0.53 24.22
CA TYR A 132 7.81 -0.42 23.03
C TYR A 132 8.64 0.05 21.84
N LEU A 133 8.59 -0.73 20.76
CA LEU A 133 9.33 -0.49 19.54
C LEU A 133 8.42 0.20 18.53
N LYS A 134 8.40 1.55 18.56
CA LYS A 134 7.47 2.37 17.77
C LYS A 134 7.59 2.15 16.27
N ASP A 135 8.80 2.22 15.73
CA ASP A 135 9.02 2.14 14.29
C ASP A 135 8.65 0.74 13.74
N GLU A 136 9.05 -0.31 14.46
CA GLU A 136 8.70 -1.69 14.16
C GLU A 136 7.19 -1.93 14.26
N SER A 137 6.51 -1.28 15.21
CA SER A 137 5.06 -1.35 15.36
C SER A 137 4.33 -0.71 14.18
N ILE A 138 4.79 0.45 13.71
CA ILE A 138 4.23 1.12 12.54
C ILE A 138 4.45 0.28 11.27
N ILE A 139 5.65 -0.31 11.10
CA ILE A 139 5.94 -1.22 9.98
C ILE A 139 4.99 -2.42 10.03
N LEU A 140 4.83 -3.05 11.20
CA LEU A 140 3.93 -4.19 11.38
C LEU A 140 2.47 -3.81 11.08
N ARG A 141 2.01 -2.65 11.55
CA ARG A 141 0.67 -2.12 11.24
C ARG A 141 0.48 -2.04 9.72
N ASN A 142 1.40 -1.41 9.00
CA ASN A 142 1.30 -1.23 7.55
C ASN A 142 1.31 -2.57 6.79
N VAL A 143 2.11 -3.54 7.24
CA VAL A 143 2.12 -4.91 6.67
C VAL A 143 0.78 -5.63 6.90
N VAL A 144 0.12 -5.36 8.01
CA VAL A 144 -1.17 -5.95 8.34
C VAL A 144 -2.30 -5.28 7.54
N ASP A 145 -2.26 -3.96 7.43
CA ASP A 145 -3.14 -3.14 6.59
C ASP A 145 -3.06 -3.57 5.10
N SER A 146 -1.85 -3.74 4.56
CA SER A 146 -1.63 -4.12 3.16
C SER A 146 -2.10 -5.53 2.80
N LYS A 147 -2.27 -6.42 3.79
CA LYS A 147 -2.82 -7.77 3.56
C LYS A 147 -4.32 -7.73 3.24
N GLU A 148 -5.02 -6.65 3.58
CA GLU A 148 -6.43 -6.47 3.22
C GLU A 148 -6.63 -6.17 1.72
N GLU A 149 -5.66 -5.54 1.07
CA GLU A 149 -5.77 -5.13 -0.34
C GLU A 149 -5.60 -6.29 -1.35
N SER A 150 -5.38 -7.53 -0.89
CA SER A 150 -4.98 -8.67 -1.74
C SER A 150 -5.97 -9.86 -1.76
N LYS A 151 -7.28 -9.62 -1.70
CA LYS A 151 -8.29 -10.66 -2.01
C LYS A 151 -9.18 -10.22 -3.17
N ILE A 152 -8.73 -10.51 -4.39
CA ILE A 152 -9.55 -10.45 -5.59
C ILE A 152 -10.55 -11.62 -5.53
N LYS A 153 -11.86 -11.34 -5.55
CA LYS A 153 -12.84 -12.33 -6.01
C LYS A 153 -12.72 -12.41 -7.53
N MET A 154 -12.23 -13.52 -8.05
CA MET A 154 -12.43 -13.87 -9.46
C MET A 154 -13.86 -14.38 -9.58
N ASP A 155 -14.79 -13.51 -10.00
CA ASP A 155 -15.97 -14.00 -10.71
C ASP A 155 -15.62 -14.05 -12.20
N ASP A 156 -15.88 -15.20 -12.82
CA ASP A 156 -15.36 -15.68 -14.12
C ASP A 156 -15.84 -14.91 -15.37
N THR A 157 -16.14 -13.63 -15.27
CA THR A 157 -16.56 -12.82 -16.41
C THR A 157 -15.86 -11.47 -16.41
N GLU A 158 -14.79 -11.42 -17.20
CA GLU A 158 -14.15 -10.23 -17.76
C GLU A 158 -13.40 -9.31 -16.78
N ILE A 159 -12.06 -9.41 -16.81
CA ILE A 159 -11.15 -8.44 -16.20
C ILE A 159 -11.20 -7.17 -17.06
N SER A 160 -11.92 -6.15 -16.61
CA SER A 160 -11.78 -4.80 -17.14
C SER A 160 -10.52 -4.16 -16.52
N PHE A 161 -9.57 -3.79 -17.37
CA PHE A 161 -8.47 -2.93 -16.96
C PHE A 161 -8.97 -1.50 -16.99
N GLU A 162 -9.04 -0.85 -15.84
CA GLU A 162 -9.21 0.59 -15.74
C GLU A 162 -8.07 1.24 -16.55
N GLN A 163 -8.42 2.03 -17.56
CA GLN A 163 -7.45 2.87 -18.25
C GLN A 163 -6.95 3.88 -17.23
N LEU A 164 -5.66 3.82 -16.91
CA LEU A 164 -5.00 4.84 -16.10
C LEU A 164 -5.09 6.17 -16.84
N ASP A 165 -5.97 7.05 -16.35
CA ASP A 165 -6.05 8.42 -16.80
C ASP A 165 -4.74 9.16 -16.48
N GLN A 166 -4.22 9.76 -17.54
CA GLN A 166 -3.21 10.81 -17.69
C GLN A 166 -2.37 11.25 -16.48
N ASP A 167 -1.05 11.13 -16.67
CA ASP A 167 0.04 11.97 -16.12
C ASP A 167 -0.11 12.46 -14.67
N GLN A 168 0.26 11.61 -13.70
CA GLN A 168 0.66 12.09 -12.39
C GLN A 168 2.01 12.84 -12.49
N THR A 169 1.92 14.16 -12.54
CA THR A 169 3.03 15.11 -12.40
C THR A 169 3.13 15.57 -10.96
N GLU A 170 3.49 14.68 -10.03
CA GLU A 170 3.89 15.12 -8.68
C GLU A 170 5.20 14.45 -8.26
N ILE A 171 6.22 15.30 -8.09
CA ILE A 171 7.53 14.95 -7.59
C ILE A 171 7.41 14.83 -6.06
N SER A 172 7.36 13.60 -5.54
CA SER A 172 7.52 13.38 -4.09
C SER A 172 9.00 13.34 -3.74
N GLU A 173 9.47 14.40 -3.09
CA GLU A 173 10.83 14.52 -2.57
C GLU A 173 11.06 13.58 -1.37
N LYS A 174 11.82 12.51 -1.61
CA LYS A 174 12.72 11.97 -0.59
C LYS A 174 14.05 11.67 -1.27
N LEU A 175 15.08 12.41 -0.85
CA LEU A 175 16.43 12.33 -1.37
C LEU A 175 17.02 10.96 -1.04
N ASP A 176 16.91 10.03 -1.98
CA ASP A 176 17.45 8.69 -1.87
C ASP A 176 18.91 8.70 -2.35
N TYR A 177 19.86 8.55 -1.44
CA TYR A 177 21.29 8.51 -1.75
C TYR A 177 21.67 7.30 -2.64
N GLU A 178 20.81 6.29 -2.78
CA GLU A 178 20.98 5.20 -3.74
C GLU A 178 20.60 5.62 -5.19
N LYS A 179 19.75 6.66 -5.36
CA LYS A 179 19.52 7.28 -6.67
C LYS A 179 20.73 8.07 -7.20
N ILE A 180 21.64 8.52 -6.33
CA ILE A 180 22.87 9.20 -6.76
C ILE A 180 23.87 8.20 -7.36
N LYS A 181 23.95 6.96 -6.84
CA LYS A 181 24.77 5.89 -7.46
C LYS A 181 24.23 5.45 -8.83
N THR A 182 22.93 5.58 -9.07
CA THR A 182 22.32 5.27 -10.39
C THR A 182 22.41 6.43 -11.38
N LEU A 183 22.61 7.66 -10.91
CA LEU A 183 22.91 8.82 -11.77
C LEU A 183 24.32 8.74 -12.39
N ASP A 184 25.29 8.13 -11.71
CA ASP A 184 26.61 7.85 -12.30
C ASP A 184 26.58 6.72 -13.35
N ILE A 185 25.57 5.84 -13.31
CA ILE A 185 25.39 4.77 -14.31
C ILE A 185 24.81 5.31 -15.62
N LYS A 186 24.12 6.46 -15.61
CA LYS A 186 23.60 7.10 -16.84
C LYS A 186 24.70 7.54 -17.83
N ASN A 187 25.96 7.60 -17.42
CA ASN A 187 27.08 7.98 -18.27
C ASN A 187 28.00 6.82 -18.70
N SER A 188 27.77 5.60 -18.22
CA SER A 188 28.53 4.41 -18.63
C SER A 188 27.76 3.66 -19.72
N LYS A 189 28.10 3.97 -20.98
CA LYS A 189 27.67 3.30 -22.22
C LYS A 189 27.44 1.80 -22.02
N LYS A 190 26.18 1.32 -22.11
CA LYS A 190 25.70 -0.04 -22.49
C LYS A 190 26.54 -1.28 -22.12
N GLN A 191 27.45 -1.18 -21.15
CA GLN A 191 28.41 -2.22 -20.86
C GLN A 191 27.71 -3.30 -20.05
N ASN A 192 27.86 -4.53 -20.51
CA ASN A 192 27.25 -5.72 -19.91
C ASN A 192 25.71 -5.70 -19.88
N THR A 193 25.06 -5.12 -20.89
CA THR A 193 23.61 -5.18 -21.06
C THR A 193 23.22 -6.22 -22.11
N ILE A 194 21.96 -6.63 -22.10
CA ILE A 194 21.40 -7.56 -23.10
C ILE A 194 20.27 -6.81 -23.81
N LEU A 195 20.36 -6.65 -25.13
CA LEU A 195 19.21 -6.27 -25.93
C LEU A 195 18.25 -7.45 -25.93
N VAL A 196 17.03 -7.25 -25.42
CA VAL A 196 16.00 -8.27 -25.32
C VAL A 196 15.26 -8.42 -26.65
N GLU A 197 14.71 -7.31 -27.17
CA GLU A 197 13.88 -7.27 -28.37
C GLU A 197 13.68 -5.80 -28.79
N ILE A 198 13.22 -5.59 -30.03
CA ILE A 198 12.72 -4.30 -30.52
C ILE A 198 11.21 -4.42 -30.72
N TYR A 199 10.44 -3.56 -30.06
CA TYR A 199 8.98 -3.55 -30.17
C TYR A 199 8.49 -2.32 -30.93
N LYS A 200 7.28 -2.42 -31.49
CA LYS A 200 6.67 -1.33 -32.25
C LYS A 200 6.49 -0.05 -31.43
N ASP A 201 6.10 -0.19 -30.17
CA ASP A 201 5.78 0.91 -29.28
C ASP A 201 6.10 0.56 -27.82
N ILE A 202 6.13 1.57 -26.97
CA ILE A 202 6.51 1.44 -25.56
C ILE A 202 5.49 0.61 -24.76
N TYR A 203 4.22 0.64 -25.15
CA TYR A 203 3.16 -0.11 -24.48
C TYR A 203 3.37 -1.62 -24.69
N LEU A 204 3.57 -2.04 -25.94
CA LEU A 204 3.86 -3.41 -26.31
C LEU A 204 5.16 -3.89 -25.67
N ALA A 205 6.18 -3.03 -25.64
CA ALA A 205 7.45 -3.31 -24.96
C ALA A 205 7.23 -3.64 -23.48
N LYS A 206 6.58 -2.75 -22.73
CA LYS A 206 6.29 -2.95 -21.30
C LYS A 206 5.44 -4.20 -21.07
N LEU A 207 4.42 -4.42 -21.89
CA LEU A 207 3.54 -5.59 -21.78
C LEU A 207 4.30 -6.90 -21.96
N LYS A 208 5.13 -7.01 -23.00
CA LYS A 208 5.89 -8.22 -23.33
C LYS A 208 7.06 -8.46 -22.38
N THR A 209 7.62 -7.42 -21.78
CA THR A 209 8.76 -7.54 -20.85
C THR A 209 8.37 -7.47 -19.37
N ASN A 210 7.07 -7.39 -19.03
CA ASN A 210 6.62 -7.31 -17.64
C ASN A 210 7.13 -8.48 -16.78
N LYS A 211 7.23 -9.69 -17.36
CA LYS A 211 7.73 -10.90 -16.69
C LYS A 211 9.20 -10.82 -16.28
N ILE A 212 9.98 -9.92 -16.90
CA ILE A 212 11.42 -9.76 -16.68
C ILE A 212 11.78 -8.36 -16.17
N LYS A 213 10.80 -7.61 -15.63
CA LYS A 213 11.00 -6.25 -15.11
C LYS A 213 12.08 -6.15 -14.03
N ASN A 214 12.28 -7.24 -13.28
CA ASN A 214 13.28 -7.36 -12.23
C ASN A 214 14.73 -7.43 -12.75
N LEU A 215 14.94 -7.55 -14.07
CA LEU A 215 16.27 -7.56 -14.68
C LEU A 215 16.85 -6.17 -14.94
N GLY A 216 16.19 -5.10 -14.46
CA GLY A 216 16.63 -3.72 -14.69
C GLY A 216 16.46 -3.34 -16.16
N LEU A 217 15.21 -3.14 -16.58
CA LEU A 217 14.91 -2.84 -17.98
C LEU A 217 15.10 -1.34 -18.28
N PHE A 218 15.67 -1.04 -19.44
CA PHE A 218 15.70 0.30 -20.00
C PHE A 218 15.26 0.30 -21.46
N TYR A 219 14.61 1.39 -21.86
CA TYR A 219 13.91 1.51 -23.13
C TYR A 219 14.55 2.66 -23.93
N GLU A 220 14.90 2.39 -25.18
CA GLU A 220 15.37 3.41 -26.11
C GLU A 220 14.49 3.41 -27.34
N GLU A 221 13.79 4.53 -27.57
CA GLU A 221 12.97 4.73 -28.75
C GLU A 221 13.81 5.31 -29.89
N ASN A 222 13.64 4.76 -31.09
CA ASN A 222 14.22 5.27 -32.33
C ASN A 222 13.28 4.96 -33.50
N GLU A 223 13.73 5.27 -34.72
CA GLU A 223 12.96 5.05 -35.96
C GLU A 223 12.58 3.58 -36.21
N GLU A 224 13.29 2.61 -35.62
CA GLU A 224 13.00 1.16 -35.72
C GLU A 224 11.99 0.68 -34.66
N GLY A 225 11.62 1.55 -33.71
CA GLY A 225 10.75 1.25 -32.57
C GLY A 225 11.46 1.37 -31.22
N VAL A 226 10.92 0.68 -30.22
CA VAL A 226 11.41 0.70 -28.83
C VAL A 226 12.33 -0.49 -28.59
N LYS A 227 13.63 -0.21 -28.48
CA LYS A 227 14.66 -1.18 -28.09
C LYS A 227 14.59 -1.38 -26.59
N VAL A 228 14.44 -2.63 -26.16
CA VAL A 228 14.44 -2.99 -24.74
C VAL A 228 15.74 -3.66 -24.38
N PHE A 229 16.36 -3.16 -23.34
CA PHE A 229 17.58 -3.71 -22.80
C PHE A 229 17.38 -4.15 -21.35
N ALA A 230 18.13 -5.14 -20.91
CA ALA A 230 18.19 -5.61 -19.53
C ALA A 230 19.61 -5.45 -18.97
N GLY A 231 19.73 -5.01 -17.73
CA GLY A 231 20.99 -4.84 -17.01
C GLY A 231 21.22 -3.40 -16.50
N PRO A 232 22.48 -3.00 -16.25
CA PRO A 232 23.71 -3.74 -16.50
C PRO A 232 23.90 -4.96 -15.58
N PHE A 233 24.53 -6.01 -16.10
CA PHE A 233 24.86 -7.22 -15.33
C PHE A 233 26.36 -7.27 -15.00
N LEU A 234 26.72 -8.07 -13.99
CA LEU A 234 28.12 -8.45 -13.78
C LEU A 234 28.62 -9.29 -14.98
N LYS A 235 29.89 -9.11 -15.36
CA LYS A 235 30.50 -9.87 -16.48
C LYS A 235 30.41 -11.38 -16.29
N SER A 236 30.48 -11.86 -15.05
CA SER A 236 30.33 -13.27 -14.69
C SER A 236 28.94 -13.82 -15.01
N ASP A 237 27.92 -12.96 -14.96
CA ASP A 237 26.51 -13.38 -14.89
C ASP A 237 25.78 -13.18 -16.22
N ILE A 238 26.32 -12.36 -17.13
CA ILE A 238 25.66 -12.00 -18.39
C ILE A 238 25.32 -13.22 -19.26
N ASN A 239 26.13 -14.27 -19.24
CA ASN A 239 25.84 -15.52 -19.94
C ASN A 239 24.63 -16.25 -19.36
N LEU A 240 24.54 -16.30 -18.03
CA LEU A 240 23.42 -16.93 -17.33
C LEU A 240 22.12 -16.15 -17.55
N LYS A 241 22.19 -14.81 -17.55
CA LYS A 241 21.03 -13.95 -17.83
C LYS A 241 20.57 -14.05 -19.29
N LEU A 242 21.49 -14.20 -20.23
CA LEU A 242 21.15 -14.46 -21.62
C LEU A 242 20.46 -15.83 -21.80
N ASP A 243 21.02 -16.88 -21.21
CA ASP A 243 20.44 -18.23 -21.25
C ASP A 243 19.05 -18.26 -20.61
N PHE A 244 18.87 -17.55 -19.49
CA PHE A 244 17.57 -17.36 -18.86
C PHE A 244 16.55 -16.70 -19.82
N LEU A 245 16.93 -15.63 -20.51
CA LEU A 245 16.04 -14.93 -21.44
C LEU A 245 15.63 -15.83 -22.61
N ILE A 246 16.58 -16.53 -23.21
CA ILE A 246 16.32 -17.47 -24.33
C ILE A 246 15.38 -18.59 -23.88
N LYS A 247 15.64 -19.21 -22.72
CA LYS A 247 14.79 -20.26 -22.14
C LYS A 247 13.37 -19.80 -21.82
N ASN A 248 13.18 -18.51 -21.58
CA ASN A 248 11.87 -17.90 -21.29
C ASN A 248 11.20 -17.28 -22.53
N GLY A 249 11.66 -17.60 -23.74
CA GLY A 249 11.01 -17.24 -25.00
C GLY A 249 11.46 -15.90 -25.61
N TYR A 250 12.46 -15.24 -25.03
CA TYR A 250 13.09 -14.04 -25.62
C TYR A 250 14.22 -14.46 -26.57
N LEU A 251 13.85 -15.08 -27.69
CA LEU A 251 14.80 -15.72 -28.61
C LEU A 251 15.73 -14.73 -29.32
N ASN A 252 15.30 -13.47 -29.45
CA ASN A 252 16.09 -12.40 -30.06
C ASN A 252 17.06 -11.72 -29.09
N ALA A 253 17.12 -12.19 -27.84
CA ALA A 253 18.00 -11.63 -26.84
C ALA A 253 19.47 -11.79 -27.25
N LYS A 254 20.24 -10.71 -27.21
CA LYS A 254 21.67 -10.70 -27.52
C LYS A 254 22.44 -9.70 -26.66
N LYS A 255 23.68 -10.04 -26.32
CA LYS A 255 24.54 -9.12 -25.57
C LYS A 255 24.78 -7.85 -26.39
N THR A 256 24.77 -6.72 -25.71
CA THR A 256 25.27 -5.48 -26.29
C THR A 256 26.80 -5.51 -26.33
N PRO A 257 27.42 -4.98 -27.38
CA PRO A 257 28.88 -4.83 -27.46
C PRO A 257 29.42 -3.90 -26.37
#